data_AF-A0A1F7JCI5-F1
#
_entry.id   AF-A0A1F7JCI5-F1
#
_cell.length_a   1.000
_cell.length_b   1.000
_cell.length_c   1.000
_cell.angle_alpha   90.00
_cell.angle_beta   90.00
_cell.angle_gamma   90.00
#
_symmetry.space_group_name_H-M   'P 1'
#
loop_
_entity.id
_entity.type
_entity.pdbx_description
1 polymer ?
#
loop_
_entity_poly.entity_id
_entity_poly.type
_entity_poly.pdbx_seq_one_letter_code
_entity_poly.pdbx_strand_id
1 'polypeptide(L)' 'MKKSELQQLKGKQSQDLDIKVEELRRKINMSQLDNKVNPPKDSNSLSKLKKTLAQILTIRSEKGLKKGQV' A
#
# COMPACT_ATOMS: atom_id res chain seq x y z
N MET A 1 -6.44 -6.49 2.95
CA MET A 1 -7.32 -5.57 2.19
C MET A 1 -8.53 -6.35 1.70
N LYS A 2 -9.74 -5.79 1.87
CA LYS A 2 -10.97 -6.41 1.36
C LYS A 2 -11.16 -6.10 -0.13
N LYS A 3 -11.94 -6.92 -0.84
CA LYS A 3 -12.19 -6.76 -2.29
C LYS A 3 -12.82 -5.40 -2.63
N SER A 4 -13.59 -4.81 -1.72
CA SER A 4 -14.21 -3.49 -1.86
C SER A 4 -13.19 -2.33 -1.88
N GLU A 5 -12.19 -2.37 -1.00
CA GLU A 5 -11.12 -1.34 -0.94
C GLU A 5 -10.25 -1.35 -2.21
N LEU A 6 -10.01 -2.53 -2.77
CA LEU A 6 -9.30 -2.70 -4.05
C LEU A 6 -10.03 -2.00 -5.21
N GLN A 7 -11.36 -2.14 -5.28
CA GLN A 7 -12.15 -1.47 -6.32
C GLN A 7 -12.14 0.05 -6.15
N GLN A 8 -12.25 0.53 -4.90
CA GLN A 8 -12.15 1.97 -4.62
C GLN A 8 -10.79 2.54 -5.04
N LEU A 9 -9.69 1.81 -4.80
CA LEU A 9 -8.34 2.21 -5.23
C LEU A 9 -8.20 2.25 -6.76
N LYS A 10 -8.89 1.37 -7.49
CA LYS A 10 -8.92 1.42 -8.97
C LYS A 10 -9.65 2.66 -9.49
N GLY A 11 -10.60 3.22 -8.73
CA GLY A 11 -11.30 4.47 -9.06
C GLY A 11 -10.51 5.75 -8.75
N LYS A 12 -9.49 5.71 -7.89
CA LYS A 12 -8.70 6.89 -7.49
C LYS A 12 -7.73 7.36 -8.58
N GLN A 13 -7.33 8.64 -8.53
CA GLN A 13 -6.31 9.17 -9.45
C GLN A 13 -4.92 8.62 -9.12
N SER A 14 -4.00 8.67 -10.10
CA SER A 14 -2.62 8.21 -9.89
C SER A 14 -1.90 8.97 -8.78
N GLN A 15 -2.17 10.27 -8.63
CA GLN A 15 -1.60 11.09 -7.54
C GLN A 15 -2.08 10.63 -6.16
N ASP A 16 -3.36 10.27 -6.01
CA ASP A 16 -3.89 9.73 -4.74
C ASP A 16 -3.24 8.40 -4.36
N LEU A 17 -2.90 7.58 -5.36
CA LEU A 17 -2.18 6.32 -5.14
C LEU A 17 -0.75 6.60 -4.67
N ASP A 18 -0.10 7.64 -5.20
CA ASP A 18 1.25 8.03 -4.81
C ASP A 18 1.31 8.56 -3.37
N ILE A 19 0.34 9.39 -2.98
CA ILE A 19 0.20 9.84 -1.58
C ILE A 19 0.04 8.63 -0.65
N LYS A 20 -0.84 7.68 -0.99
CA LYS A 20 -1.03 6.46 -0.19
C LYS A 20 0.20 5.56 -0.14
N VAL A 21 0.99 5.49 -1.21
CA VAL A 21 2.26 4.75 -1.22
C VAL A 21 3.23 5.34 -0.21
N GLU A 22 3.39 6.66 -0.21
CA GLU A 22 4.28 7.35 0.72
C GLU A 22 3.82 7.22 2.18
N GLU A 23 2.52 7.36 2.45
CA GLU A 23 1.95 7.10 3.78
C GLU A 23 2.22 5.68 4.27
N LEU A 24 2.02 4.67 3.41
CA LEU A 24 2.27 3.27 3.78
C LEU A 24 3.75 3.00 4.01
N ARG A 25 4.65 3.60 3.22
CA ARG A 25 6.10 3.49 3.42
C ARG A 25 6.51 4.05 4.79
N ARG A 26 6.00 5.24 5.15
CA ARG A 26 6.24 5.83 6.48
C ARG A 26 5.71 4.93 7.59
N LYS A 27 4.49 4.40 7.47
CA LYS A 27 3.90 3.48 8.46
C LYS A 27 4.71 2.19 8.60
N ILE A 28 5.20 1.62 7.50
CA ILE A 28 6.06 0.43 7.52
C ILE A 28 7.35 0.73 8.27
N ASN A 29 8.00 1.86 7.97
CA ASN A 29 9.26 2.23 8.61
C ASN A 29 9.08 2.47 10.11
N MET A 30 8.03 3.19 10.51
CA MET A 30 7.69 3.37 11.93
C MET A 30 7.40 2.03 12.60
N SER A 31 6.58 1.18 11.99
CA SER A 31 6.27 -0.15 12.53
C SER A 31 7.52 -1.04 12.63
N GLN A 32 8.51 -0.90 11.75
CA GLN A 32 9.78 -1.62 11.85
C GLN A 32 10.64 -1.14 13.01
N LEU A 33 10.64 0.17 13.30
CA LEU A 33 11.30 0.74 14.47
C LEU A 33 10.59 0.29 15.74
N ASP A 34 9.27 0.47 15.80
CA ASP A 34 8.45 0.07 16.94
C ASP A 34 8.57 -1.42 17.22
N ASN A 35 8.61 -2.30 16.21
CA ASN A 35 8.77 -3.73 16.42
C ASN A 35 10.02 -4.11 17.21
N LYS A 36 11.08 -3.30 17.17
CA LYS A 36 12.33 -3.56 17.92
C LYS A 36 12.24 -3.13 19.38
N VAL A 37 11.42 -2.15 19.70
CA VAL A 37 11.35 -1.52 21.03
C VAL A 37 10.07 -1.92 21.78
N ASN A 38 9.00 -2.17 21.03
CA ASN A 38 7.67 -2.57 21.47
C ASN A 38 7.05 -3.54 20.45
N PRO A 39 7.39 -4.84 20.51
CA PRO A 39 6.89 -5.82 19.56
C PRO A 39 5.35 -5.88 19.58
N PRO A 40 4.69 -5.81 18.42
CA PRO A 40 3.25 -5.74 18.33
C PRO A 40 2.64 -7.08 18.74
N LYS A 41 1.48 -7.03 19.40
CA LYS A 41 0.70 -8.23 19.74
C LYS A 41 0.30 -9.04 18.50
N ASP A 42 0.10 -8.38 17.35
CA ASP A 42 -0.09 -9.02 16.05
C ASP A 42 1.21 -9.02 15.25
N SER A 43 1.92 -10.16 15.26
CA SER A 43 3.15 -10.37 14.50
C SER A 43 2.97 -10.22 12.98
N ASN A 44 1.73 -10.32 12.49
CA ASN A 44 1.41 -10.19 11.07
C ASN A 44 1.10 -8.76 10.62
N SER A 45 1.06 -7.79 11.54
CA SER A 45 0.74 -6.38 11.26
C SER A 45 1.65 -5.79 10.17
N LEU A 46 2.96 -5.99 10.27
CA LEU A 46 3.94 -5.51 9.30
C LEU A 46 3.76 -6.19 7.92
N SER A 47 3.48 -7.49 7.91
CA SER A 47 3.22 -8.25 6.68
C SER A 47 1.95 -7.76 5.97
N LYS A 48 0.89 -7.45 6.74
CA LYS A 48 -0.35 -6.86 6.20
C LYS A 48 -0.11 -5.49 5.56
N LEU A 49 0.71 -4.63 6.17
CA LEU A 49 1.09 -3.34 5.59
C LEU A 49 1.87 -3.49 4.29
N LYS A 50 2.87 -4.38 4.25
CA LYS A 50 3.65 -4.67 3.03
C LYS A 50 2.79 -5.22 1.90
N LYS A 51 1.86 -6.14 2.21
CA LYS A 51 0.91 -6.67 1.22
C LYS A 51 0.00 -5.58 0.65
N THR A 52 -0.47 -4.68 1.50
CA THR A 52 -1.29 -3.52 1.10
C THR A 52 -0.52 -2.59 0.16
N LEU A 53 0.76 -2.32 0.48
CA LEU A 53 1.64 -1.53 -0.38
C LEU A 53 1.84 -2.18 -1.75
N ALA A 54 2.13 -3.48 -1.79
CA ALA A 54 2.30 -4.23 -3.04
C ALA A 54 1.04 -4.13 -3.93
N GLN A 55 -0.15 -4.28 -3.35
CA GLN A 55 -1.41 -4.14 -4.08
C GLN A 55 -1.60 -2.76 -4.70
N ILE A 56 -1.28 -1.68 -3.98
CA ILE A 56 -1.38 -0.31 -4.50
C ILE A 56 -0.39 -0.06 -5.63
N LEU A 57 0.85 -0.57 -5.50
CA LEU A 57 1.86 -0.47 -6.55
C LEU A 57 1.43 -1.22 -7.82
N THR A 58 0.84 -2.41 -7.68
CA THR A 58 0.27 -3.14 -8.82
C THR A 58 -0.83 -2.35 -9.51
N ILE A 59 -1.79 -1.78 -8.76
CA ILE A 59 -2.87 -0.95 -9.35
C ILE A 59 -2.29 0.28 -10.06
N ARG A 60 -1.28 0.93 -9.47
CA ARG A 60 -0.59 2.06 -10.09
C ARG A 60 0.10 1.66 -11.38
N SER A 61 0.79 0.52 -11.39
CA SER A 61 1.46 -0.02 -12.58
C SER A 61 0.45 -0.38 -13.68
N GLU A 62 -0.66 -1.05 -13.34
CA GLU A 62 -1.76 -1.33 -14.28
C GLU A 62 -2.31 -0.04 -14.92
N LYS A 63 -2.46 1.04 -14.14
CA LYS A 63 -2.89 2.35 -14.65
C LYS A 63 -1.86 3.01 -15.56
N GLY A 64 -0.57 2.85 -15.27
CA GLY A 64 0.53 3.36 -16.09
C GLY A 64 0.65 2.63 -17.42
N LEU A 65 0.58 1.29 -17.39
CA LEU A 65 0.61 0.44 -18.58
C LEU A 65 -0.57 0.69 -19.52
N LYS A 66 -1.78 0.89 -18.98
CA LYS A 66 -2.97 1.23 -19.79
C LYS A 66 -2.90 2.59 -20.49
N LYS A 67 -2.10 3.53 -20.02
CA LYS A 67 -1.91 4.84 -20.68
C LYS A 67 -0.91 4.80 -21.84
N GLY A 68 -0.06 3.76 -21.90
CA GLY A 68 0.95 3.58 -22.96
C GLY A 68 0.52 2.67 -24.11
N GLN A 69 -0.75 2.24 -24.13
CA GLN A 69 -1.38 1.50 -25.25
C GLN A 69 -2.42 2.40 -25.93
N VAL A 70 -1.98 3.53 -26.49
CA VAL A 70 -2.74 4.32 -27.48
C VAL A 70 -1.74 4.88 -28.48
#